data_AF-A0A8I1SQ90-F1
#
_entry.id   AF-A0A8I1SQ90-F1
#
_cell.length_a   1.000
_cell.length_b   1.000
_cell.length_c   1.000
_cell.angle_alpha   90.00
_cell.angle_beta   90.00
_cell.angle_gamma   90.00
#
_symmetry.space_group_name_H-M   'P 1'
#
loop_
_entity.id
_entity.type
_entity.pdbx_description
1 polymer ?
#
loop_
_entity_poly.entity_id
_entity_poly.type
_entity_poly.pdbx_seq_one_letter_code
_entity_poly.pdbx_strand_id
1 'polypeptide(L)'
;MARSAKPNVGVIGLGLIGSRVAANLRKAGYQVWVWSRSPRPEPNFLSSAAEVAESAKQIQVFVSDGAALLETVKAMAPALGPEHVVINHTTVSPAETVAASHVVQERHAKYLDAPFTGSRDAAAAGQIVFYIGGDAGALEKVRPQLEVNARAILPVGEIGQAAALKIAMNVIIAVSTAAYSEALAIIDRSGIPLYKLGEAFQLHGANSALGNMKLPGMIKGNFEPSFALKHMFKDVQIALNMASEYGIDLPAATAFAGSAMSGLQSGWADEDFTVLARQYGFPNPDHEIPEGTFPANGAQPEQGGGNPATAPVKKGIFPLFGPKS
;
A
#
# COMPACT_ATOMS: atom_id res chain seq x y z
N MET A 1 12.62 33.75 -18.50
CA MET A 1 11.28 33.20 -18.20
C MET A 1 11.21 32.94 -16.71
N ALA A 2 10.32 33.60 -15.97
CA ALA A 2 10.13 33.33 -14.56
C ALA A 2 9.61 31.89 -14.41
N ARG A 3 10.38 31.01 -13.78
CA ARG A 3 9.85 29.70 -13.35
C ARG A 3 8.72 30.01 -12.38
N SER A 4 7.48 29.71 -12.75
CA SER A 4 6.36 29.73 -11.80
C SER A 4 6.78 28.90 -10.58
N ALA A 5 6.75 29.49 -9.39
CA ALA A 5 7.15 28.82 -8.17
C ALA A 5 6.23 27.61 -7.95
N LYS A 6 6.82 26.45 -7.62
CA LYS A 6 6.04 25.25 -7.30
C LYS A 6 5.17 25.51 -6.06
N PRO A 7 3.93 24.98 -5.99
CA PRO A 7 3.08 25.16 -4.82
C PRO A 7 3.69 24.51 -3.57
N ASN A 8 3.38 25.06 -2.40
CA ASN A 8 3.74 24.45 -1.12
C ASN A 8 3.00 23.13 -0.92
N VAL A 9 3.69 22.12 -0.39
CA VAL A 9 3.14 20.80 -0.09
C VAL A 9 3.23 20.52 1.40
N GLY A 10 2.15 20.02 1.98
CA GLY A 10 2.10 19.50 3.34
C GLY A 10 2.33 17.99 3.33
N VAL A 11 3.16 17.47 4.23
CA VAL A 11 3.29 16.02 4.46
C VAL A 11 3.10 15.75 5.95
N ILE A 12 2.01 15.05 6.27
CA ILE A 12 1.68 14.63 7.63
C ILE A 12 2.00 13.14 7.77
N GLY A 13 2.76 12.80 8.80
CA GLY A 13 3.20 11.44 9.08
C GLY A 13 4.53 11.12 8.41
N LEU A 14 5.59 11.04 9.22
CA LEU A 14 6.97 10.87 8.77
C LEU A 14 7.51 9.48 9.15
N GLY A 15 6.66 8.47 8.92
CA GLY A 15 7.04 7.07 9.05
C GLY A 15 7.94 6.60 7.90
N LEU A 16 7.94 5.28 7.65
CA LEU A 16 8.80 4.65 6.63
C LEU A 16 8.61 5.26 5.23
N ILE A 17 7.37 5.54 4.85
CA ILE A 17 7.05 6.03 3.50
C ILE A 17 7.01 7.56 3.43
N GLY A 18 6.27 8.22 4.33
CA GLY A 18 6.07 9.68 4.28
C GLY A 18 7.37 10.50 4.35
N SER A 19 8.38 10.04 5.10
CA SER A 19 9.71 10.69 5.15
C SER A 19 10.42 10.67 3.79
N ARG A 20 10.33 9.57 3.04
CA ARG A 20 10.95 9.42 1.71
C ARG A 20 10.20 10.24 0.67
N VAL A 21 8.88 10.26 0.74
CA VAL A 21 8.03 11.12 -0.09
C VAL A 21 8.40 12.60 0.10
N ALA A 22 8.51 13.05 1.35
CA ALA A 22 8.93 14.42 1.67
C ALA A 22 10.34 14.74 1.13
N ALA A 23 11.31 13.82 1.28
CA ALA A 23 12.66 13.99 0.76
C ALA A 23 12.69 14.13 -0.78
N ASN A 24 11.95 13.29 -1.49
CA ASN A 24 11.87 13.34 -2.95
C ASN A 24 11.21 14.63 -3.45
N LEU A 25 10.14 15.09 -2.79
CA LEU A 25 9.49 16.37 -3.09
C LEU A 25 10.45 17.54 -2.93
N ARG A 26 11.23 17.58 -1.83
CA ARG A 26 12.27 18.61 -1.63
C ARG A 26 13.34 18.55 -2.71
N LYS A 27 13.83 17.36 -3.07
CA LYS A 27 14.80 17.17 -4.16
C LYS A 27 14.27 17.65 -5.51
N ALA A 28 12.96 17.50 -5.74
CA ALA A 28 12.28 18.02 -6.92
C ALA A 28 12.00 19.53 -6.87
N GLY A 29 12.41 20.23 -5.80
CA GLY A 29 12.29 21.68 -5.65
C GLY A 29 10.94 22.18 -5.11
N TYR A 30 10.15 21.31 -4.46
CA TYR A 30 8.96 21.74 -3.72
C TYR A 30 9.35 22.29 -2.33
N GLN A 31 8.62 23.31 -1.87
CA GLN A 31 8.67 23.72 -0.47
C GLN A 31 7.73 22.81 0.34
N VAL A 32 8.32 21.95 1.16
CA VAL A 32 7.59 20.93 1.92
C VAL A 32 7.53 21.32 3.39
N TRP A 33 6.31 21.37 3.94
CA TRP A 33 6.00 21.58 5.36
C TRP A 33 5.55 20.27 5.98
N VAL A 34 6.07 19.93 7.15
CA VAL A 34 5.87 18.59 7.70
C VAL A 34 5.39 18.60 9.14
N TRP A 35 4.64 17.58 9.51
CA TRP A 35 4.29 17.31 10.90
C TRP A 35 4.14 15.81 11.12
N SER A 36 4.47 15.34 12.32
CA SER A 36 4.11 13.99 12.78
C SER A 36 3.91 14.00 14.29
N ARG A 37 3.03 13.10 14.78
CA ARG A 37 2.74 12.96 16.22
C ARG A 37 4.00 12.88 17.09
N SER A 38 5.02 12.15 16.61
CA SER A 38 6.34 12.14 17.22
C SER A 38 7.24 13.13 16.47
N PRO A 39 7.84 14.12 17.15
CA PRO A 39 8.76 15.07 16.54
C PRO A 39 9.93 14.40 15.82
N ARG A 40 10.39 15.00 14.71
CA ARG A 40 11.52 14.53 13.91
C ARG A 40 12.42 15.72 13.52
N PRO A 41 13.74 15.53 13.41
CA PRO A 41 14.67 16.58 12.97
C PRO A 41 14.59 16.78 11.44
N GLU A 42 13.45 17.27 10.96
CA GLU A 42 13.16 17.50 9.54
C GLU A 42 13.00 19.00 9.24
N PRO A 43 13.47 19.50 8.07
CA PRO A 43 13.26 20.90 7.70
C PRO A 43 11.77 21.26 7.61
N ASN A 44 11.41 22.48 8.02
CA ASN A 44 10.02 22.98 8.03
C ASN A 44 9.06 22.07 8.83
N PHE A 45 9.55 21.50 9.92
CA PHE A 45 8.70 20.77 10.87
C PHE A 45 7.87 21.77 11.69
N LEU A 46 6.55 21.61 11.63
CA LEU A 46 5.57 22.49 12.29
C LEU A 46 5.05 21.86 13.58
N SER A 47 4.32 22.62 14.40
CA SER A 47 3.87 22.16 15.71
C SER A 47 2.61 21.29 15.64
N SER A 48 1.81 21.46 14.59
CA SER A 48 0.51 20.79 14.44
C SER A 48 0.13 20.52 12.98
N ALA A 49 -0.85 19.64 12.79
CA ALA A 49 -1.47 19.41 11.49
C ALA A 49 -2.18 20.67 10.95
N ALA A 50 -2.75 21.50 11.82
CA ALA A 50 -3.41 22.76 11.44
C ALA A 50 -2.41 23.74 10.81
N GLU A 51 -1.22 23.91 11.40
CA GLU A 51 -0.18 24.78 10.84
C GLU A 51 0.31 24.28 9.45
N VAL A 52 0.33 22.96 9.23
CA VAL A 52 0.61 22.40 7.89
C VAL A 52 -0.45 22.83 6.88
N ALA A 53 -1.73 22.80 7.26
CA ALA A 53 -2.82 23.24 6.38
C ALA A 53 -2.79 24.76 6.11
N GLU A 54 -2.40 25.57 7.09
CA GLU A 54 -2.18 27.01 6.89
C GLU A 54 -1.04 27.27 5.89
N SER A 55 0.03 26.47 5.96
CA SER A 55 1.26 26.65 5.18
C SER A 55 1.21 26.04 3.77
N ALA A 56 0.34 25.06 3.53
CA ALA A 56 0.25 24.31 2.28
C ALA A 56 -1.18 23.93 1.89
N LYS A 57 -1.53 24.14 0.62
CA LYS A 57 -2.88 23.86 0.09
C LYS A 57 -3.02 22.46 -0.51
N GLN A 58 -1.92 21.73 -0.65
CA GLN A 58 -1.95 20.34 -1.10
C GLN A 58 -1.28 19.49 -0.01
N ILE A 59 -2.03 18.62 0.66
CA ILE A 59 -1.60 17.98 1.91
C ILE A 59 -1.68 16.47 1.75
N GLN A 60 -0.56 15.77 1.91
CA GLN A 60 -0.47 14.31 1.88
C GLN A 60 -0.44 13.75 3.31
N VAL A 61 -1.26 12.73 3.60
CA VAL A 61 -1.41 12.14 4.93
C VAL A 61 -0.96 10.66 4.91
N PHE A 62 0.02 10.34 5.76
CA PHE A 62 0.63 9.01 5.94
C PHE A 62 0.61 8.59 7.42
N VAL A 63 -0.56 8.23 7.94
CA VAL A 63 -0.71 7.82 9.34
C VAL A 63 -0.91 6.31 9.48
N SER A 64 -1.11 5.79 10.70
CA SER A 64 -1.08 4.35 11.00
C SER A 64 -2.37 3.61 10.66
N ASP A 65 -3.52 4.24 10.89
CA ASP A 65 -4.84 3.61 10.91
C ASP A 65 -5.96 4.66 10.76
N GLY A 66 -7.21 4.21 10.71
CA GLY A 66 -8.38 5.06 10.53
C GLY A 66 -8.65 6.02 11.68
N ALA A 67 -8.33 5.64 12.93
CA ALA A 67 -8.47 6.54 14.08
C ALA A 67 -7.49 7.71 13.97
N ALA A 68 -6.21 7.41 13.70
CA ALA A 68 -5.19 8.43 13.47
C ALA A 68 -5.52 9.32 12.26
N LEU A 69 -6.12 8.77 11.20
CA LEU A 69 -6.58 9.53 10.04
C LEU A 69 -7.68 10.51 10.44
N LEU A 70 -8.71 10.03 11.14
CA LEU A 70 -9.84 10.85 11.56
C LEU A 70 -9.42 11.96 12.53
N GLU A 71 -8.54 11.67 13.48
CA GLU A 71 -7.94 12.66 14.37
C GLU A 71 -7.16 13.73 13.58
N THR A 72 -6.35 13.29 12.62
CA THR A 72 -5.54 14.20 11.79
C THR A 72 -6.40 15.14 10.95
N VAL A 73 -7.44 14.63 10.27
CA VAL A 73 -8.32 15.50 9.46
C VAL A 73 -9.14 16.45 10.33
N LYS A 74 -9.59 16.02 11.52
CA LYS A 74 -10.27 16.90 12.49
C LYS A 74 -9.35 18.00 12.99
N ALA A 75 -8.09 17.69 13.28
CA ALA A 75 -7.10 18.68 13.69
C ALA A 75 -6.79 19.71 12.59
N MET A 76 -6.78 19.29 11.32
CA MET A 76 -6.60 20.20 10.18
C MET A 76 -7.84 21.06 9.89
N ALA A 77 -9.05 20.54 10.16
CA ALA A 77 -10.31 21.10 9.70
C ALA A 77 -10.49 22.62 9.90
N PRO A 78 -10.07 23.24 11.02
CA PRO A 78 -10.20 24.69 11.21
C PRO A 78 -9.43 25.55 10.20
N ALA A 79 -8.35 25.02 9.62
CA ALA A 79 -7.49 25.71 8.66
C ALA A 79 -7.81 25.36 7.19
N LEU A 80 -8.71 24.41 6.94
CA LEU A 80 -9.10 23.99 5.59
C LEU A 80 -10.10 24.96 4.96
N GLY A 81 -10.11 24.98 3.63
CA GLY A 81 -10.90 25.88 2.79
C GLY A 81 -10.93 25.42 1.32
N PRO A 82 -11.71 26.09 0.44
CA PRO A 82 -11.97 25.67 -0.94
C PRO A 82 -10.72 25.43 -1.82
N GLU A 83 -9.61 26.06 -1.48
CA GLU A 83 -8.35 25.93 -2.19
C GLU A 83 -7.58 24.64 -1.86
N HIS A 84 -7.95 23.95 -0.77
CA HIS A 84 -7.21 22.80 -0.26
C HIS A 84 -7.58 21.49 -0.97
N VAL A 85 -6.58 20.62 -1.09
CA VAL A 85 -6.73 19.22 -1.45
C VAL A 85 -6.00 18.37 -0.41
N VAL A 86 -6.75 17.53 0.30
CA VAL A 86 -6.21 16.54 1.24
C VAL A 86 -6.13 15.19 0.54
N ILE A 87 -4.96 14.54 0.60
CA ILE A 87 -4.66 13.29 -0.08
C ILE A 87 -4.34 12.26 1.00
N ASN A 88 -5.22 11.29 1.18
CA ASN A 88 -5.05 10.23 2.17
C ASN A 88 -4.33 9.02 1.58
N HIS A 89 -3.12 8.73 2.04
CA HIS A 89 -2.36 7.54 1.65
C HIS A 89 -2.47 6.39 2.67
N THR A 90 -3.19 6.60 3.78
CA THR A 90 -3.37 5.61 4.84
C THR A 90 -4.20 4.45 4.31
N THR A 91 -3.75 3.22 4.53
CA THR A 91 -4.55 2.03 4.22
C THR A 91 -5.61 1.86 5.31
N VAL A 92 -6.86 2.13 4.95
CA VAL A 92 -8.05 2.09 5.82
C VAL A 92 -9.22 1.46 5.06
N SER A 93 -10.31 1.15 5.75
CA SER A 93 -11.55 0.70 5.10
C SER A 93 -12.17 1.80 4.22
N PRO A 94 -13.01 1.43 3.23
CA PRO A 94 -13.80 2.40 2.46
C PRO A 94 -14.64 3.32 3.35
N ALA A 95 -15.27 2.78 4.40
CA ALA A 95 -16.10 3.55 5.32
C ALA A 95 -15.28 4.60 6.10
N GLU A 96 -14.08 4.24 6.59
CA GLU A 96 -13.20 5.17 7.31
C GLU A 96 -12.72 6.31 6.42
N THR A 97 -12.34 6.04 5.16
CA THR A 97 -11.89 7.11 4.26
C THR A 97 -13.05 8.02 3.82
N VAL A 98 -14.26 7.49 3.67
CA VAL A 98 -15.48 8.30 3.42
C VAL A 98 -15.82 9.18 4.63
N ALA A 99 -15.70 8.64 5.85
CA ALA A 99 -15.90 9.43 7.06
C ALA A 99 -14.89 10.57 7.17
N ALA A 100 -13.61 10.30 6.86
CA ALA A 100 -12.57 11.32 6.83
C ALA A 100 -12.82 12.38 5.73
N SER A 101 -13.33 11.96 4.56
CA SER A 101 -13.63 12.90 3.47
C SER A 101 -14.75 13.87 3.83
N HIS A 102 -15.77 13.45 4.58
CA HIS A 102 -16.84 14.34 5.03
C HIS A 102 -16.30 15.50 5.87
N VAL A 103 -15.41 15.24 6.83
CA VAL A 103 -14.78 16.27 7.68
C VAL A 103 -14.05 17.33 6.83
N VAL A 104 -13.38 16.89 5.76
CA VAL A 104 -12.66 17.78 4.83
C VAL A 104 -13.64 18.57 3.96
N GLN A 105 -14.68 17.92 3.43
CA GLN A 105 -15.66 18.51 2.51
C GLN A 105 -16.62 19.49 3.19
N GLU A 106 -16.89 19.33 4.49
CA GLU A 106 -17.60 20.34 5.31
C GLU A 106 -16.89 21.70 5.32
N ARG A 107 -15.59 21.72 5.03
CA ARG A 107 -14.77 22.94 4.87
C ARG A 107 -14.64 23.39 3.43
N HIS A 108 -15.43 22.80 2.53
CA HIS A 108 -15.38 22.98 1.07
C HIS A 108 -14.05 22.58 0.41
N ALA A 109 -13.14 21.97 1.16
CA ALA A 109 -11.89 21.42 0.62
C ALA A 109 -12.15 20.12 -0.16
N LYS A 110 -11.22 19.77 -1.05
CA LYS A 110 -11.25 18.51 -1.80
C LYS A 110 -10.50 17.42 -1.05
N TYR A 111 -10.93 16.18 -1.25
CA TYR A 111 -10.33 14.99 -0.66
C TYR A 111 -10.10 13.92 -1.73
N LEU A 112 -8.97 13.24 -1.67
CA LEU A 112 -8.63 12.08 -2.49
C LEU A 112 -8.24 10.92 -1.58
N ASP A 113 -8.83 9.74 -1.75
CA ASP A 113 -8.27 8.51 -1.19
C ASP A 113 -7.23 7.97 -2.17
N ALA A 114 -5.97 7.98 -1.74
CA ALA A 114 -4.81 7.69 -2.54
C ALA A 114 -3.94 6.55 -1.96
N PRO A 115 -4.49 5.40 -1.55
CA PRO A 115 -3.66 4.29 -1.07
C PRO A 115 -2.69 3.84 -2.18
N PHE A 116 -1.65 3.10 -1.79
CA PHE A 116 -0.58 2.77 -2.72
C PHE A 116 -0.03 1.35 -2.54
N THR A 117 0.73 0.93 -3.55
CA THR A 117 1.64 -0.21 -3.46
C THR A 117 3.06 0.24 -3.80
N GLY A 118 4.03 -0.29 -3.06
CA GLY A 118 5.43 0.11 -3.14
C GLY A 118 6.14 -0.15 -1.82
N SER A 119 7.33 -0.74 -1.89
CA SER A 119 8.20 -0.95 -0.73
C SER A 119 8.83 0.36 -0.26
N ARG A 120 9.53 0.31 0.87
CA ARG A 120 10.44 1.37 1.33
C ARG A 120 11.37 1.84 0.22
N ASP A 121 11.94 0.91 -0.53
CA ASP A 121 12.96 1.21 -1.54
C ASP A 121 12.30 1.78 -2.80
N ALA A 122 11.10 1.30 -3.16
CA ALA A 122 10.29 1.92 -4.21
C ALA A 122 9.91 3.36 -3.85
N ALA A 123 9.55 3.65 -2.59
CA ALA A 123 9.29 5.02 -2.16
C ALA A 123 10.53 5.91 -2.25
N ALA A 124 11.70 5.40 -1.84
CA ALA A 124 12.96 6.13 -1.98
C ALA A 124 13.32 6.41 -3.44
N ALA A 125 13.00 5.48 -4.35
CA ALA A 125 13.25 5.61 -5.78
C ALA A 125 12.17 6.40 -6.55
N GLY A 126 11.10 6.85 -5.89
CA GLY A 126 9.97 7.51 -6.54
C GLY A 126 9.19 6.57 -7.48
N GLN A 127 9.06 5.30 -7.09
CA GLN A 127 8.44 4.23 -7.88
C GLN A 127 7.14 3.70 -7.26
N ILE A 128 6.43 4.53 -6.49
CA ILE A 128 5.16 4.15 -5.87
C ILE A 128 4.08 4.01 -6.96
N VAL A 129 3.16 3.06 -6.81
CA VAL A 129 1.94 3.03 -7.60
C VAL A 129 0.78 3.50 -6.73
N PHE A 130 0.20 4.64 -7.07
CA PHE A 130 -0.96 5.20 -6.38
C PHE A 130 -2.26 4.74 -7.04
N TYR A 131 -3.22 4.33 -6.21
CA TYR A 131 -4.61 4.13 -6.60
C TYR A 131 -5.40 5.35 -6.12
N ILE A 132 -6.10 6.05 -7.01
CA ILE A 132 -6.76 7.31 -6.66
C ILE A 132 -8.28 7.17 -6.78
N GLY A 133 -9.00 7.48 -5.72
CA GLY A 133 -10.43 7.75 -5.77
C GLY A 133 -10.74 9.21 -5.43
N GLY A 134 -11.82 9.73 -6.01
CA GLY A 134 -12.33 11.08 -5.83
C GLY A 134 -12.30 11.95 -7.08
N ASP A 135 -12.40 13.27 -6.87
CA ASP A 135 -12.59 14.29 -7.91
C ASP A 135 -11.42 14.35 -8.90
N ALA A 136 -11.70 14.12 -10.18
CA ALA A 136 -10.67 14.13 -11.24
C ALA A 136 -9.96 15.49 -11.38
N GLY A 137 -10.67 16.61 -11.17
CA GLY A 137 -10.05 17.94 -11.20
C GLY A 137 -9.12 18.15 -10.02
N ALA A 138 -9.47 17.64 -8.84
CA ALA A 138 -8.57 17.63 -7.68
C ALA A 138 -7.33 16.77 -7.95
N LEU A 139 -7.48 15.60 -8.59
CA LEU A 139 -6.33 14.79 -9.02
C LEU A 139 -5.43 15.55 -9.98
N GLU A 140 -5.95 16.17 -11.04
CA GLU A 140 -5.12 16.93 -11.99
C GLU A 140 -4.37 18.08 -11.31
N LYS A 141 -4.97 18.74 -10.31
CA LYS A 141 -4.31 19.78 -9.51
C LYS A 141 -3.11 19.29 -8.71
N VAL A 142 -3.16 18.04 -8.20
CA VAL A 142 -2.09 17.47 -7.35
C VAL A 142 -1.19 16.46 -8.09
N ARG A 143 -1.56 16.06 -9.31
CA ARG A 143 -0.80 15.10 -10.13
C ARG A 143 0.69 15.42 -10.21
N PRO A 144 1.14 16.68 -10.43
CA PRO A 144 2.58 16.97 -10.55
C PRO A 144 3.40 16.60 -9.31
N GLN A 145 2.85 16.72 -8.10
CA GLN A 145 3.58 16.32 -6.87
C GLN A 145 3.52 14.80 -6.63
N LEU A 146 2.44 14.13 -7.06
CA LEU A 146 2.35 12.68 -6.97
C LEU A 146 3.35 12.02 -7.93
N GLU A 147 3.52 12.55 -9.14
CA GLU A 147 4.45 12.06 -10.17
C GLU A 147 5.92 12.08 -9.73
N VAL A 148 6.30 12.95 -8.80
CA VAL A 148 7.65 12.93 -8.20
C VAL A 148 7.95 11.60 -7.51
N ASN A 149 6.92 10.96 -6.97
CA ASN A 149 7.04 9.73 -6.19
C ASN A 149 6.42 8.52 -6.90
N ALA A 150 5.86 8.69 -8.10
CA ALA A 150 5.05 7.68 -8.74
C ALA A 150 5.77 7.02 -9.92
N ARG A 151 5.72 5.69 -9.94
CA ARG A 151 5.86 4.91 -11.19
C ARG A 151 4.58 4.99 -12.01
N ALA A 152 3.43 4.95 -11.34
CA ALA A 152 2.12 5.02 -11.98
C ALA A 152 1.08 5.63 -11.04
N ILE A 153 0.09 6.29 -11.62
CA ILE A 153 -1.09 6.82 -10.93
C ILE A 153 -2.30 6.25 -11.65
N LEU A 154 -3.09 5.46 -10.94
CA LEU A 154 -4.28 4.80 -11.48
C LEU A 154 -5.54 5.43 -10.86
N PRO A 155 -6.30 6.25 -11.61
CA PRO A 155 -7.64 6.65 -11.21
C PRO A 155 -8.55 5.42 -11.17
N VAL A 156 -9.21 5.18 -10.03
CA VAL A 156 -10.06 4.02 -9.78
C VAL A 156 -11.54 4.41 -9.87
N GLY A 157 -11.91 5.55 -9.30
CA GLY A 157 -13.29 6.03 -9.30
C GLY A 157 -13.59 6.95 -8.12
N GLU A 158 -14.68 6.70 -7.42
CA GLU A 158 -15.15 7.52 -6.29
C GLU A 158 -14.36 7.27 -5.00
N ILE A 159 -14.52 8.16 -4.01
CA ILE A 159 -13.89 8.04 -2.69
C ILE A 159 -14.28 6.70 -2.06
N GLY A 160 -13.28 5.94 -1.59
CA GLY A 160 -13.44 4.62 -0.99
C GLY A 160 -13.18 3.47 -1.95
N GLN A 161 -13.29 3.69 -3.27
CA GLN A 161 -13.05 2.63 -4.26
C GLN A 161 -11.55 2.29 -4.40
N ALA A 162 -10.66 3.29 -4.25
CA ALA A 162 -9.23 3.02 -4.23
C ALA A 162 -8.81 2.28 -2.96
N ALA A 163 -9.42 2.58 -1.81
CA ALA A 163 -9.26 1.80 -0.58
C ALA A 163 -9.70 0.34 -0.76
N ALA A 164 -10.87 0.10 -1.36
CA ALA A 164 -11.35 -1.25 -1.64
C ALA A 164 -10.40 -2.03 -2.57
N LEU A 165 -9.92 -1.41 -3.65
CA LEU A 165 -8.94 -2.01 -4.56
C LEU A 165 -7.64 -2.37 -3.83
N LYS A 166 -7.13 -1.47 -2.98
CA LYS A 166 -5.93 -1.72 -2.19
C LYS A 166 -6.10 -2.93 -1.26
N ILE A 167 -7.22 -3.03 -0.57
CA ILE A 167 -7.52 -4.15 0.34
C ILE A 167 -7.60 -5.47 -0.43
N ALA A 168 -8.28 -5.49 -1.58
CA ALA A 168 -8.30 -6.66 -2.45
C ALA A 168 -6.89 -7.09 -2.90
N MET A 169 -6.03 -6.14 -3.26
CA MET A 169 -4.65 -6.44 -3.61
C MET A 169 -3.85 -7.01 -2.43
N ASN A 170 -4.08 -6.51 -1.21
CA ASN A 170 -3.42 -7.04 -0.02
C ASN A 170 -3.90 -8.45 0.35
N VAL A 171 -5.16 -8.82 0.07
CA VAL A 171 -5.64 -10.21 0.16
C VAL A 171 -4.84 -11.12 -0.77
N ILE A 172 -4.64 -10.71 -2.04
CA ILE A 172 -3.84 -11.48 -3.01
C ILE A 172 -2.41 -11.69 -2.48
N ILE A 173 -1.78 -10.64 -1.94
CA ILE A 173 -0.41 -10.71 -1.40
C ILE A 173 -0.33 -11.65 -0.19
N ALA A 174 -1.27 -11.53 0.74
CA ALA A 174 -1.34 -12.36 1.95
C ALA A 174 -1.49 -13.84 1.60
N VAL A 175 -2.50 -14.17 0.79
CA VAL A 175 -2.80 -15.56 0.39
C VAL A 175 -1.66 -16.16 -0.43
N SER A 176 -1.08 -15.40 -1.37
CA SER A 176 0.07 -15.88 -2.16
C SER A 176 1.25 -16.25 -1.27
N THR A 177 1.49 -15.48 -0.20
CA THR A 177 2.60 -15.72 0.72
C THR A 177 2.35 -16.92 1.65
N ALA A 178 1.11 -17.15 2.06
CA ALA A 178 0.74 -18.40 2.74
C ALA A 178 0.97 -19.60 1.82
N ALA A 179 0.53 -19.52 0.56
CA ALA A 179 0.76 -20.59 -0.42
C ALA A 179 2.25 -20.85 -0.66
N TYR A 180 3.10 -19.81 -0.72
CA TYR A 180 4.55 -19.98 -0.79
C TYR A 180 5.11 -20.72 0.44
N SER A 181 4.62 -20.38 1.62
CA SER A 181 5.06 -21.01 2.88
C SER A 181 4.72 -22.50 2.90
N GLU A 182 3.49 -22.86 2.49
CA GLU A 182 3.04 -24.26 2.41
C GLU A 182 3.79 -25.04 1.32
N ALA A 183 4.01 -24.42 0.15
CA ALA A 183 4.78 -25.05 -0.93
C ALA A 183 6.22 -25.34 -0.48
N LEU A 184 6.90 -24.40 0.18
CA LEU A 184 8.23 -24.61 0.74
C LEU A 184 8.24 -25.72 1.80
N ALA A 185 7.21 -25.80 2.65
CA ALA A 185 7.10 -26.89 3.63
C ALA A 185 6.97 -28.27 2.96
N ILE A 186 6.20 -28.38 1.86
CA ILE A 186 6.10 -29.62 1.10
C ILE A 186 7.45 -30.00 0.48
N ILE A 187 8.14 -29.03 -0.13
CA ILE A 187 9.46 -29.21 -0.76
C ILE A 187 10.50 -29.66 0.27
N ASP A 188 10.54 -29.02 1.44
CA ASP A 188 11.42 -29.37 2.56
C ASP A 188 11.18 -30.81 3.03
N ARG A 189 9.93 -31.17 3.31
CA ARG A 189 9.56 -32.53 3.75
C ARG A 189 9.79 -33.61 2.68
N SER A 190 9.88 -33.20 1.42
CA SER A 190 10.21 -34.09 0.30
C SER A 190 11.72 -34.26 0.10
N GLY A 191 12.56 -33.58 0.90
CA GLY A 191 14.03 -33.62 0.76
C GLY A 191 14.54 -32.89 -0.48
N ILE A 192 13.73 -32.01 -1.07
CA ILE A 192 14.11 -31.22 -2.24
C ILE A 192 14.74 -29.91 -1.72
N PRO A 193 15.90 -29.47 -2.26
CA PRO A 193 16.47 -28.19 -1.89
C PRO A 193 15.49 -27.04 -2.16
N LEU A 194 15.23 -26.20 -1.15
CA LEU A 194 14.19 -25.16 -1.21
C LEU A 194 14.35 -24.17 -2.37
N TYR A 195 15.58 -23.87 -2.77
CA TYR A 195 15.87 -22.97 -3.90
C TYR A 195 15.32 -23.51 -5.24
N LYS A 196 15.07 -24.83 -5.36
CA LYS A 196 14.44 -25.44 -6.54
C LYS A 196 13.02 -24.92 -6.76
N LEU A 197 12.32 -24.51 -5.70
CA LEU A 197 11.04 -23.81 -5.87
C LEU A 197 11.26 -22.50 -6.63
N GLY A 198 12.29 -21.73 -6.29
CA GLY A 198 12.65 -20.49 -6.99
C GLY A 198 12.98 -20.70 -8.47
N GLU A 199 13.80 -21.72 -8.78
CA GLU A 199 14.12 -22.09 -10.17
C GLU A 199 12.87 -22.48 -10.96
N ALA A 200 12.03 -23.37 -10.39
CA ALA A 200 10.78 -23.79 -11.02
C ALA A 200 9.82 -22.60 -11.21
N PHE A 201 9.77 -21.70 -10.23
CA PHE A 201 8.93 -20.51 -10.28
C PHE A 201 9.34 -19.58 -11.43
N GLN A 202 10.64 -19.45 -11.75
CA GLN A 202 11.08 -18.62 -12.88
C GLN A 202 10.54 -19.11 -14.23
N LEU A 203 10.32 -20.42 -14.37
CA LEU A 203 9.85 -21.06 -15.60
C LEU A 203 8.33 -21.21 -15.65
N HIS A 204 7.62 -20.89 -14.57
CA HIS A 204 6.19 -21.14 -14.42
C HIS A 204 5.37 -19.85 -14.61
N GLY A 205 4.16 -19.97 -15.16
CA GLY A 205 3.23 -18.84 -15.33
C GLY A 205 2.77 -18.17 -14.03
N ALA A 206 3.09 -18.77 -12.88
CA ALA A 206 2.82 -18.19 -11.56
C ALA A 206 3.91 -17.22 -11.09
N ASN A 207 5.03 -17.10 -11.83
CA ASN A 207 6.12 -16.17 -11.50
C ASN A 207 5.56 -14.78 -11.25
N SER A 208 5.93 -14.19 -10.10
CA SER A 208 5.50 -12.85 -9.74
C SER A 208 6.64 -12.09 -9.06
N ALA A 209 6.58 -10.76 -9.17
CA ALA A 209 7.52 -9.88 -8.47
C ALA A 209 7.46 -10.10 -6.94
N LEU A 210 6.30 -10.49 -6.40
CA LEU A 210 6.16 -10.82 -4.97
C LEU A 210 6.97 -12.07 -4.61
N GLY A 211 6.82 -13.16 -5.37
CA GLY A 211 7.57 -14.40 -5.11
C GLY A 211 9.07 -14.17 -5.21
N ASN A 212 9.52 -13.47 -6.25
CA ASN A 212 10.94 -13.14 -6.44
C ASN A 212 11.52 -12.29 -5.29
N MET A 213 10.70 -11.43 -4.69
CA MET A 213 11.09 -10.60 -3.56
C MET A 213 11.10 -11.36 -2.23
N LYS A 214 10.14 -12.27 -2.01
CA LYS A 214 9.88 -12.85 -0.68
C LYS A 214 10.50 -14.22 -0.45
N LEU A 215 10.53 -15.07 -1.46
CA LEU A 215 11.03 -16.44 -1.33
C LEU A 215 12.48 -16.51 -0.80
N PRO A 216 13.44 -15.65 -1.22
CA PRO A 216 14.81 -15.71 -0.69
C PRO A 216 14.86 -15.51 0.83
N GLY A 217 14.14 -14.51 1.34
CA GLY A 217 14.06 -14.22 2.77
C GLY A 217 13.37 -15.34 3.55
N MET A 218 12.30 -15.90 3.00
CA MET A 218 11.57 -17.03 3.59
C MET A 218 12.45 -18.27 3.74
N ILE A 219 13.23 -18.61 2.71
CA ILE A 219 14.16 -19.77 2.72
C ILE A 219 15.25 -19.55 3.79
N LYS A 220 15.83 -18.35 3.83
CA LYS A 220 16.92 -18.00 4.75
C LYS A 220 16.47 -17.69 6.18
N GLY A 221 15.17 -17.63 6.45
CA GLY A 221 14.65 -17.16 7.74
C GLY A 221 14.93 -15.68 8.03
N ASN A 222 15.15 -14.86 7.00
CA ASN A 222 15.29 -13.42 7.13
C ASN A 222 13.91 -12.74 7.01
N PHE A 223 13.38 -12.29 8.15
CA PHE A 223 12.09 -11.63 8.26
C PHE A 223 12.23 -10.15 8.66
N GLU A 224 13.32 -9.49 8.28
CA GLU A 224 13.42 -8.03 8.41
C GLU A 224 12.23 -7.35 7.71
N PRO A 225 11.49 -6.47 8.41
CA PRO A 225 10.18 -6.03 7.95
C PRO A 225 10.28 -5.06 6.77
N SER A 226 9.81 -5.52 5.61
CA SER A 226 9.39 -4.62 4.53
C SER A 226 7.91 -4.23 4.68
N PHE A 227 7.11 -5.13 5.27
CA PHE A 227 5.74 -4.89 5.71
C PHE A 227 5.40 -5.82 6.88
N ALA A 228 5.16 -5.25 8.06
CA ALA A 228 5.02 -6.02 9.29
C ALA A 228 3.76 -6.90 9.33
N LEU A 229 3.84 -8.05 9.99
CA LEU A 229 2.73 -8.99 10.13
C LEU A 229 1.47 -8.33 10.70
N LYS A 230 1.60 -7.48 11.73
CA LYS A 230 0.46 -6.77 12.33
C LYS A 230 -0.28 -5.87 11.33
N HIS A 231 0.43 -5.29 10.36
CA HIS A 231 -0.17 -4.43 9.35
C HIS A 231 -0.89 -5.25 8.29
N MET A 232 -0.27 -6.34 7.82
CA MET A 232 -0.96 -7.26 6.90
C MET A 232 -2.19 -7.89 7.55
N PHE A 233 -2.10 -8.30 8.82
CA PHE A 233 -3.23 -8.82 9.57
C PHE A 233 -4.38 -7.81 9.65
N LYS A 234 -4.09 -6.55 10.01
CA LYS A 234 -5.08 -5.47 10.01
C LYS A 234 -5.75 -5.30 8.64
N ASP A 235 -4.99 -5.30 7.55
CA ASP A 235 -5.55 -5.14 6.20
C ASP A 235 -6.43 -6.32 5.79
N VAL A 236 -6.07 -7.55 6.17
CA VAL A 236 -6.91 -8.74 5.97
C VAL A 236 -8.18 -8.68 6.83
N GLN A 237 -8.12 -8.17 8.06
CA GLN A 237 -9.31 -7.94 8.89
C GLN A 237 -10.28 -6.95 8.24
N ILE A 238 -9.76 -5.87 7.65
CA ILE A 238 -10.58 -4.94 6.85
C ILE A 238 -11.26 -5.69 5.70
N ALA A 239 -10.53 -6.55 4.98
CA ALA A 239 -11.10 -7.33 3.88
C ALA A 239 -12.23 -8.26 4.34
N LEU A 240 -12.04 -8.97 5.47
CA LEU A 240 -13.04 -9.88 6.03
C LEU A 240 -14.30 -9.13 6.49
N ASN A 241 -14.15 -7.96 7.10
CA ASN A 241 -15.27 -7.12 7.49
C ASN A 241 -16.07 -6.64 6.27
N MET A 242 -15.37 -6.13 5.24
CA MET A 242 -16.01 -5.74 3.97
C MET A 242 -16.75 -6.90 3.32
N ALA A 243 -16.15 -8.10 3.31
CA ALA A 243 -16.77 -9.27 2.72
C ALA A 243 -18.05 -9.67 3.48
N SER A 244 -18.04 -9.59 4.80
CA SER A 244 -19.22 -9.81 5.64
C SER A 244 -20.34 -8.81 5.32
N GLU A 245 -20.01 -7.52 5.12
CA GLU A 245 -20.99 -6.50 4.74
C GLU A 245 -21.60 -6.76 3.36
N TYR A 246 -20.83 -7.35 2.44
CA TYR A 246 -21.26 -7.65 1.07
C TYR A 246 -21.87 -9.05 0.91
N GLY A 247 -21.88 -9.87 1.95
CA GLY A 247 -22.35 -11.25 1.89
C GLY A 247 -21.47 -12.15 1.01
N ILE A 248 -20.15 -11.95 1.05
CA ILE A 248 -19.16 -12.72 0.29
C ILE A 248 -18.25 -13.49 1.27
N ASP A 249 -17.95 -14.74 0.93
CA ASP A 249 -17.00 -15.56 1.69
C ASP A 249 -15.57 -15.43 1.13
N LEU A 250 -14.58 -15.24 2.01
CA LEU A 250 -13.15 -15.19 1.66
C LEU A 250 -12.36 -16.33 2.33
N PRO A 251 -12.58 -17.60 1.95
CA PRO A 251 -12.03 -18.75 2.68
C PRO A 251 -10.49 -18.74 2.80
N ALA A 252 -9.77 -18.37 1.73
CA ALA A 252 -8.32 -18.29 1.75
C ALA A 252 -7.80 -17.15 2.66
N ALA A 253 -8.48 -16.00 2.66
CA ALA A 253 -8.12 -14.89 3.53
C ALA A 253 -8.39 -15.21 5.01
N THR A 254 -9.48 -15.93 5.30
CA THR A 254 -9.80 -16.42 6.65
C THR A 254 -8.73 -17.37 7.17
N ALA A 255 -8.24 -18.30 6.34
CA ALA A 255 -7.15 -19.20 6.71
C ALA A 255 -5.85 -18.44 7.00
N PHE A 256 -5.52 -17.45 6.16
CA PHE A 256 -4.38 -16.55 6.42
C PHE A 256 -4.57 -15.80 7.74
N ALA A 257 -5.75 -15.24 8.01
CA ALA A 257 -6.02 -14.48 9.23
C ALA A 257 -5.84 -15.34 10.49
N GLY A 258 -6.24 -16.61 10.47
CA GLY A 258 -5.98 -17.56 11.55
C GLY A 258 -4.49 -17.77 11.80
N SER A 259 -3.72 -17.99 10.73
CA SER A 259 -2.26 -18.16 10.82
C SER A 259 -1.57 -16.88 11.32
N ALA A 260 -1.99 -15.73 10.81
CA ALA A 260 -1.49 -14.43 11.22
C ALA A 260 -1.76 -14.15 12.70
N MET A 261 -2.97 -14.45 13.20
CA MET A 261 -3.29 -14.34 14.63
C MET A 261 -2.37 -15.20 15.49
N SER A 262 -2.10 -16.44 15.09
CA SER A 262 -1.14 -17.32 15.77
C SER A 262 0.27 -16.73 15.79
N GLY A 263 0.72 -16.16 14.67
CA GLY A 263 2.00 -15.47 14.57
C GLY A 263 2.09 -14.23 15.48
N LEU A 264 1.02 -13.44 15.59
CA LEU A 264 0.94 -12.32 16.52
C LEU A 264 1.07 -12.78 17.98
N GLN A 265 0.37 -13.85 18.36
CA GLN A 265 0.45 -14.45 19.70
C GLN A 265 1.85 -15.03 20.00
N SER A 266 2.58 -15.42 18.95
CA SER A 266 3.96 -15.90 19.03
C SER A 266 5.02 -14.77 19.06
N GLY A 267 4.59 -13.50 19.10
CA GLY A 267 5.48 -12.35 19.20
C GLY A 267 6.04 -11.84 17.87
N TRP A 268 5.54 -12.30 16.73
CA TRP A 268 6.08 -11.96 15.39
C TRP A 268 5.45 -10.69 14.79
N ALA A 269 4.81 -9.86 15.60
CA ALA A 269 3.99 -8.74 15.14
C ALA A 269 4.75 -7.72 14.29
N ASP A 270 6.01 -7.46 14.64
CA ASP A 270 6.88 -6.47 14.02
C ASP A 270 7.82 -7.04 12.94
N GLU A 271 7.81 -8.37 12.76
CA GLU A 271 8.54 -9.04 11.68
C GLU A 271 7.77 -8.93 10.36
N ASP A 272 8.45 -9.15 9.23
CA ASP A 272 7.81 -9.20 7.92
C ASP A 272 6.67 -10.23 7.91
N PHE A 273 5.55 -9.93 7.26
CA PHE A 273 4.38 -10.83 7.25
C PHE A 273 4.67 -12.24 6.69
N THR A 274 5.78 -12.41 5.98
CA THR A 274 6.31 -13.72 5.56
C THR A 274 6.80 -14.61 6.71
N VAL A 275 6.94 -14.08 7.93
CA VAL A 275 7.35 -14.80 9.14
C VAL A 275 6.49 -16.01 9.47
N LEU A 276 5.26 -16.06 8.94
CA LEU A 276 4.39 -17.25 9.05
C LEU A 276 5.05 -18.51 8.50
N ALA A 277 5.99 -18.41 7.56
CA ALA A 277 6.82 -19.52 7.12
C ALA A 277 7.55 -20.26 8.26
N ARG A 278 7.88 -19.54 9.35
CA ARG A 278 8.55 -20.10 10.53
C ARG A 278 7.77 -21.25 11.17
N GLN A 279 6.44 -21.28 11.05
CA GLN A 279 5.61 -22.34 11.65
C GLN A 279 5.87 -23.74 11.08
N TYR A 280 6.49 -23.83 9.90
CA TYR A 280 6.79 -25.09 9.23
C TYR A 280 8.18 -25.65 9.57
N GLY A 281 9.05 -24.86 10.20
CA GLY A 281 10.36 -25.31 10.68
C GLY A 281 11.46 -25.42 9.60
N PHE A 282 11.16 -25.16 8.33
CA PHE A 282 12.16 -25.14 7.26
C PHE A 282 13.07 -23.91 7.23
N PRO A 283 12.66 -22.68 7.63
CA PRO A 283 13.52 -21.51 7.46
C PRO A 283 14.85 -21.64 8.21
N ASN A 284 15.97 -21.50 7.49
CA ASN A 284 17.31 -21.65 8.07
C ASN A 284 18.32 -20.76 7.29
N PRO A 285 19.13 -19.91 7.97
CA PRO A 285 20.14 -19.07 7.32
C PRO A 285 21.18 -19.87 6.50
N ASP A 286 21.38 -21.15 6.83
CA ASP A 286 22.36 -22.02 6.18
C ASP A 286 21.85 -22.62 4.85
N HIS A 287 20.55 -22.49 4.52
CA HIS A 287 20.03 -22.99 3.24
C HIS A 287 20.74 -22.35 2.06
N GLU A 288 21.36 -23.14 1.19
CA GLU A 288 21.98 -22.62 -0.02
C GLU A 288 20.94 -22.05 -0.99
N ILE A 289 21.26 -20.91 -1.59
CA ILE A 289 20.53 -20.33 -2.72
C ILE A 289 21.58 -20.01 -3.79
N PRO A 290 21.67 -20.80 -4.88
CA PRO A 290 22.59 -20.53 -5.96
C PRO A 290 22.41 -19.12 -6.54
N GLU A 291 23.51 -18.54 -7.00
CA GLU A 291 23.47 -17.24 -7.67
C GLU A 291 22.58 -17.31 -8.92
N GLY A 292 21.73 -16.31 -9.12
CA GLY A 292 20.81 -16.25 -10.25
C GLY A 292 19.52 -17.06 -10.11
N THR A 293 19.28 -17.76 -8.99
CA THR A 293 17.98 -18.44 -8.74
C THR A 293 16.80 -17.46 -8.75
N PHE A 294 17.02 -16.26 -8.20
CA PHE A 294 16.04 -15.19 -8.18
C PHE A 294 16.62 -13.95 -8.88
N PRO A 295 15.80 -13.16 -9.58
CA PRO A 295 16.28 -11.91 -10.18
C PRO A 295 16.78 -10.95 -9.11
N ALA A 296 17.82 -10.19 -9.43
CA ALA A 296 18.30 -9.12 -8.55
C ALA A 296 17.16 -8.14 -8.25
N ASN A 297 17.01 -7.78 -6.97
CA ASN A 297 15.93 -6.98 -6.39
C ASN A 297 15.17 -6.09 -7.39
N GLY A 298 13.97 -6.54 -7.78
CA GLY A 298 12.94 -5.69 -8.40
C GLY A 298 13.04 -5.46 -9.91
N ALA A 299 14.03 -6.01 -10.62
CA ALA A 299 14.03 -5.98 -12.08
C ALA A 299 13.20 -7.15 -12.65
N GLN A 300 12.06 -6.85 -13.27
CA GLN A 300 11.44 -7.81 -14.17
C GLN A 300 12.28 -7.92 -15.46
N PRO A 301 12.33 -9.09 -16.11
CA PRO A 301 12.65 -9.13 -17.53
C PRO A 301 11.58 -8.31 -18.28
N GLU A 302 11.99 -7.44 -19.19
CA GLU A 302 11.06 -6.73 -20.08
C GLU A 302 10.20 -7.77 -20.83
N GLN A 303 8.92 -7.87 -20.47
CA GLN A 303 7.95 -8.55 -21.32
C GLN A 303 7.56 -7.56 -22.43
N GLY A 304 7.82 -7.95 -23.67
CA GLY A 304 7.69 -7.14 -24.88
C GLY A 304 6.41 -6.29 -24.93
N GLY A 305 6.60 -5.03 -25.29
CA GLY A 305 5.58 -3.99 -25.28
C GLY A 305 4.35 -4.31 -26.14
N GLY A 306 3.19 -4.26 -25.48
CA GLY A 306 1.88 -4.11 -26.10
C GLY A 306 1.02 -3.25 -25.18
N ASN A 307 0.89 -1.96 -25.49
CA ASN A 307 0.07 -1.01 -24.76
C ASN A 307 -1.43 -1.35 -24.94
N PRO A 308 -2.20 -1.71 -23.89
CA PRO A 308 -3.64 -1.90 -24.01
C PRO A 308 -4.39 -0.66 -23.47
N ALA A 309 -3.91 0.55 -23.77
CA ALA A 309 -4.65 1.78 -23.50
C ALA A 309 -5.44 2.19 -24.75
N THR A 310 -6.61 1.57 -24.95
CA THR A 310 -7.84 2.20 -25.49
C THR A 310 -8.92 1.13 -25.65
N ALA A 311 -9.67 0.84 -24.59
CA ALA A 311 -10.97 0.21 -24.73
C ALA A 311 -11.96 0.94 -23.81
N PRO A 312 -13.06 1.52 -24.34
CA PRO A 312 -14.02 2.24 -23.52
C PRO A 312 -14.80 1.26 -22.64
N VAL A 313 -14.98 1.62 -21.37
CA VAL A 313 -15.85 0.92 -20.41
C VAL A 313 -17.28 0.93 -20.97
N LYS A 314 -17.74 -0.22 -21.48
CA LYS A 314 -19.15 -0.42 -21.82
C LYS A 314 -19.96 -0.48 -20.53
N LYS A 315 -20.86 0.48 -20.32
CA LYS A 315 -21.98 0.35 -19.37
C LYS A 315 -22.85 -0.83 -19.83
N GLY A 316 -22.76 -1.95 -19.13
CA GLY A 316 -23.54 -3.16 -19.37
C GLY A 316 -24.44 -3.46 -18.18
N ILE A 317 -25.74 -3.50 -18.45
CA ILE A 317 -26.85 -3.75 -17.54
C ILE A 317 -26.75 -5.19 -16.97
N PHE A 318 -26.83 -5.35 -15.65
CA PHE A 318 -27.03 -6.65 -14.99
C PHE A 318 -28.43 -7.19 -15.33
N PRO A 319 -28.60 -8.43 -15.82
CA PRO A 319 -29.87 -9.13 -15.70
C PRO A 319 -29.92 -9.88 -14.36
N LEU A 320 -30.95 -9.54 -13.58
CA LEU A 320 -31.42 -10.26 -12.41
C LEU A 320 -31.68 -11.73 -12.75
N PHE A 321 -31.05 -12.66 -12.03
CA PHE A 321 -31.48 -14.05 -12.02
C PHE A 321 -32.78 -14.17 -11.22
N GLY A 322 -33.90 -14.35 -11.92
CA GLY A 322 -35.15 -14.83 -11.31
C GLY A 322 -35.08 -16.34 -11.03
N PRO A 323 -35.83 -16.85 -10.03
CA PRO A 323 -35.79 -18.25 -9.67
C PRO A 323 -36.48 -19.12 -10.73
N LYS A 324 -35.88 -20.26 -11.08
CA LYS A 324 -36.58 -21.33 -11.78
C LYS A 324 -37.24 -22.23 -10.73
N SER A 325 -38.54 -22.45 -10.96
CA SER A 325 -39.47 -23.43 -10.39
C SER A 325 -38.92 -24.50 -9.44
#